data_AF-A0A2W2EVX9-F1
#
_entry.id   AF-A0A2W2EVX9-F1
#
_cell.length_a   1.000
_cell.length_b   1.000
_cell.length_c   1.000
_cell.angle_alpha   90.00
_cell.angle_beta   90.00
_cell.angle_gamma   90.00
#
_symmetry.space_group_name_H-M   'P 1'
#
loop_
_entity.id
_entity.type
_entity.pdbx_description
1 polymer ?
#
loop_
_entity_poly.entity_id
_entity_poly.type
_entity_poly.pdbx_seq_one_letter_code
_entity_poly.pdbx_strand_id
1 'polypeptide(L)'
;MPGANGIELWRGAMYVSNTAQDSIVRIPVRDGQPGTPKVAHDDLETVDDFALDGKGNVYAALNTVDRVVRVSPSGKTTTLLTHDTGLGMQNPTAVAFGESRRGRTQMYVNSSAFASSTPKPALLAVELPGHAFR
;
A
#
# COMPACT_ATOMS: atom_id res chain seq x y z
N MET A 1 6.68 8.62 -14.82
CA MET A 1 6.30 7.64 -13.78
C MET A 1 5.75 6.38 -14.45
N PRO A 2 5.97 5.19 -13.87
CA PRO A 2 5.39 3.93 -14.37
C PRO A 2 3.86 3.94 -14.26
N GLY A 3 3.19 3.10 -15.06
CA GLY A 3 1.73 2.91 -15.01
C GLY A 3 1.31 2.01 -13.85
N ALA A 4 0.82 0.80 -14.17
CA ALA A 4 0.40 -0.17 -13.17
C ALA A 4 1.59 -0.68 -12.33
N ASN A 5 1.41 -0.82 -11.00
CA ASN A 5 2.37 -1.42 -10.08
C ASN A 5 1.74 -2.53 -9.23
N GLY A 6 1.12 -2.17 -8.10
CA GLY A 6 0.49 -3.09 -7.16
C GLY A 6 -0.82 -3.66 -7.65
N ILE A 7 -1.15 -4.89 -7.22
CA ILE A 7 -2.41 -5.57 -7.55
C ILE A 7 -2.94 -6.39 -6.38
N GLU A 8 -4.22 -6.22 -6.05
CA GLU A 8 -4.90 -6.93 -4.98
C GLU A 8 -6.27 -7.44 -5.41
N LEU A 9 -6.67 -8.64 -4.97
CA LEU A 9 -8.00 -9.21 -5.24
C LEU A 9 -8.91 -9.04 -4.03
N TRP A 10 -10.02 -8.33 -4.19
CA TRP A 10 -10.98 -8.15 -3.11
C TRP A 10 -12.42 -8.10 -3.62
N ARG A 11 -13.29 -8.94 -3.03
CA ARG A 11 -14.74 -9.02 -3.32
C ARG A 11 -15.08 -9.06 -4.82
N GLY A 12 -14.39 -9.94 -5.56
CA GLY A 12 -14.63 -10.12 -7.00
C GLY A 12 -14.18 -8.96 -7.88
N ALA A 13 -13.22 -8.17 -7.41
CA ALA A 13 -12.57 -7.14 -8.22
C ALA A 13 -11.06 -7.13 -7.95
N MET A 14 -10.29 -6.82 -8.99
CA MET A 14 -8.89 -6.44 -8.86
C MET A 14 -8.80 -4.96 -8.55
N TYR A 15 -7.93 -4.61 -7.62
CA TYR A 15 -7.52 -3.24 -7.35
C TYR A 15 -6.10 -3.11 -7.87
N VAL A 16 -5.81 -2.09 -8.66
CA VAL A 16 -4.50 -1.90 -9.28
C VAL A 16 -4.06 -0.47 -9.02
N SER A 17 -2.87 -0.27 -8.47
CA SER A 17 -2.31 1.07 -8.35
C SER A 17 -1.77 1.53 -9.70
N ASN A 18 -1.91 2.82 -9.98
CA ASN A 18 -1.37 3.48 -11.15
C ASN A 18 -0.53 4.66 -10.67
N THR A 19 0.79 4.46 -10.61
CA THR A 19 1.73 5.45 -10.09
C THR A 19 1.79 6.70 -10.96
N ALA A 20 1.55 6.60 -12.27
CA ALA A 20 1.51 7.74 -13.18
C ALA A 20 0.24 8.59 -13.05
N GLN A 21 -0.76 8.11 -12.34
CA GLN A 21 -2.04 8.77 -12.14
C GLN A 21 -2.40 8.92 -10.65
N ASP A 22 -1.44 8.67 -9.75
CA ASP A 22 -1.59 8.78 -8.29
C ASP A 22 -2.90 8.16 -7.76
N SER A 23 -3.27 7.00 -8.31
CA SER A 23 -4.58 6.40 -8.07
C SER A 23 -4.54 4.89 -7.91
N ILE A 24 -5.59 4.34 -7.33
CA ILE A 24 -5.92 2.92 -7.35
C ILE A 24 -7.23 2.76 -8.12
N VAL A 25 -7.22 1.91 -9.14
CA VAL A 25 -8.39 1.58 -9.94
C VAL A 25 -8.97 0.24 -9.52
N ARG A 26 -10.30 0.16 -9.46
CA ARG A 26 -11.06 -1.07 -9.24
C ARG A 26 -11.56 -1.60 -10.57
N ILE A 27 -11.29 -2.87 -10.84
CA ILE A 27 -11.66 -3.59 -12.05
C ILE A 27 -12.50 -4.81 -11.62
N PRO A 28 -13.82 -4.85 -11.86
CA PRO A 28 -14.60 -6.04 -11.60
C PRO A 28 -14.04 -7.24 -12.35
N VAL A 29 -14.04 -8.42 -11.74
CA VAL A 29 -13.65 -9.68 -12.40
C VAL A 29 -14.83 -10.64 -12.33
N ARG A 30 -15.27 -11.12 -13.49
CA ARG A 30 -16.37 -12.10 -13.62
C ARG A 30 -15.93 -13.17 -14.58
N ASP A 31 -15.99 -14.43 -14.15
CA ASP A 31 -15.61 -15.60 -14.97
C ASP A 31 -14.20 -15.46 -15.59
N GLY A 32 -13.26 -14.90 -14.81
CA GLY A 32 -11.88 -14.65 -15.25
C GLY A 32 -11.71 -13.46 -16.20
N GLN A 33 -12.78 -12.75 -16.55
CA GLN A 33 -12.74 -11.60 -17.45
C GLN A 33 -12.78 -10.27 -16.70
N PRO A 34 -11.92 -9.29 -17.07
CA PRO A 34 -11.97 -7.95 -16.50
C PRO A 34 -13.15 -7.16 -17.07
N GLY A 35 -13.86 -6.45 -16.19
CA GLY A 35 -14.86 -5.45 -16.55
C GLY A 35 -14.27 -4.06 -16.73
N THR A 36 -15.13 -3.04 -16.81
CA THR A 36 -14.71 -1.63 -16.94
C THR A 36 -14.01 -1.13 -15.66
N PRO A 37 -12.77 -0.60 -15.76
CA PRO A 37 -12.08 0.02 -14.63
C PRO A 37 -12.79 1.29 -14.13
N LYS A 38 -12.70 1.56 -12.83
CA LYS A 38 -13.11 2.82 -12.21
C LYS A 38 -12.07 3.24 -11.17
N VAL A 39 -11.80 4.54 -11.05
CA VAL A 39 -10.97 5.05 -9.94
C VAL A 39 -11.68 4.75 -8.62
N ALA A 40 -10.97 4.11 -7.70
CA ALA A 40 -11.44 3.81 -6.35
C ALA A 40 -10.86 4.80 -5.34
N HIS A 41 -9.58 5.15 -5.50
CA HIS A 41 -8.88 6.17 -4.75
C HIS A 41 -7.96 6.95 -5.68
N ASP A 42 -7.79 8.24 -5.41
CA ASP A 42 -6.92 9.19 -6.09
C ASP A 42 -6.15 10.02 -5.05
N ASP A 43 -5.36 10.99 -5.51
CA ASP A 43 -4.50 11.84 -4.69
C ASP A 43 -3.51 11.05 -3.81
N LEU A 44 -3.06 9.89 -4.30
CA LEU A 44 -2.07 9.04 -3.65
C LEU A 44 -0.70 9.27 -4.25
N GLU A 45 -0.14 10.45 -3.97
CA GLU A 45 1.14 10.98 -4.46
C GLU A 45 2.21 9.89 -4.60
N THR A 46 2.41 9.41 -5.84
CA THR A 46 3.33 8.33 -6.24
C THR A 46 3.09 6.99 -5.53
N VAL A 47 1.84 6.56 -5.47
CA VAL A 47 1.47 5.22 -5.00
C VAL A 47 2.20 4.15 -5.79
N ASP A 48 2.91 3.29 -5.08
CA ASP A 48 3.59 2.13 -5.62
C ASP A 48 2.71 0.90 -5.34
N ASP A 49 3.18 -0.09 -4.60
CA ASP A 49 2.37 -1.22 -4.17
C ASP A 49 1.61 -0.94 -2.85
N PHE A 50 0.58 -1.75 -2.58
CA PHE A 50 -0.33 -1.58 -1.46
C PHE A 50 -0.93 -2.92 -1.00
N ALA A 51 -1.43 -2.95 0.24
CA ALA A 51 -2.23 -4.06 0.76
C ALA A 51 -3.68 -3.63 1.05
N LEU A 52 -4.61 -4.59 1.03
CA LEU A 52 -6.01 -4.40 1.44
C LEU A 52 -6.34 -5.20 2.71
N ASP A 53 -7.12 -4.60 3.61
CA ASP A 53 -7.70 -5.33 4.74
C ASP A 53 -9.11 -5.87 4.43
N GLY A 54 -9.64 -6.74 5.31
CA GLY A 54 -11.00 -7.32 5.15
C GLY A 54 -12.14 -6.30 5.14
N LYS A 55 -11.88 -5.06 5.59
CA LYS A 55 -12.84 -3.94 5.57
C LYS A 55 -12.72 -3.07 4.31
N GLY A 56 -11.76 -3.38 3.43
CA GLY A 56 -11.49 -2.62 2.21
C GLY A 56 -10.67 -1.35 2.44
N ASN A 57 -9.95 -1.23 3.57
CA ASN A 57 -8.98 -0.15 3.72
C ASN A 57 -7.72 -0.49 2.91
N VAL A 58 -7.22 0.48 2.17
CA VAL A 58 -5.94 0.41 1.46
C VAL A 58 -4.82 0.84 2.39
N TYR A 59 -3.69 0.14 2.34
CA TYR A 59 -2.44 0.51 2.99
C TYR A 59 -1.38 0.65 1.91
N ALA A 60 -1.04 1.87 1.55
CA ALA A 60 -0.25 2.17 0.36
C ALA A 60 1.14 2.69 0.72
N ALA A 61 2.15 2.21 0.00
CA ALA A 61 3.48 2.80 -0.02
C ALA A 61 3.51 3.96 -1.03
N LEU A 62 3.88 5.15 -0.56
CA LEU A 62 4.03 6.35 -1.39
C LEU A 62 5.52 6.67 -1.50
N ASN A 63 6.12 6.28 -2.63
CA ASN A 63 7.56 6.07 -2.71
C ASN A 63 8.38 7.37 -2.80
N THR A 64 7.87 8.43 -3.45
CA THR A 64 8.61 9.70 -3.58
C THR A 64 8.44 10.64 -2.40
N VAL A 65 7.37 10.46 -1.63
CA VAL A 65 7.09 11.27 -0.44
C VAL A 65 7.40 10.57 0.88
N ASP A 66 8.03 9.39 0.82
CA ASP A 66 8.50 8.61 1.98
C ASP A 66 7.41 8.40 3.04
N ARG A 67 6.23 7.95 2.58
CA ARG A 67 5.08 7.70 3.46
C ARG A 67 4.49 6.32 3.25
N VAL A 68 3.94 5.78 4.33
CA VAL A 68 2.92 4.74 4.25
C VAL A 68 1.63 5.31 4.81
N VAL A 69 0.56 5.17 4.04
CA VAL A 69 -0.75 5.71 4.40
C VAL A 69 -1.80 4.59 4.46
N ARG A 70 -2.83 4.80 5.29
CA ARG A 70 -4.07 4.06 5.24
C ARG A 70 -5.16 4.93 4.61
N VAL A 71 -5.89 4.39 3.64
CA VAL A 71 -7.06 5.04 3.03
C VAL A 71 -8.29 4.21 3.36
N SER A 72 -9.32 4.83 3.93
CA SER A 72 -10.59 4.16 4.18
C SER A 72 -11.38 3.94 2.89
N PRO A 73 -12.38 3.03 2.86
CA PRO A 73 -13.30 2.92 1.73
C PRO A 73 -14.03 4.23 1.35
N SER A 74 -14.12 5.17 2.29
CA SER A 74 -14.71 6.50 2.05
C SER A 74 -13.71 7.55 1.56
N GLY A 75 -12.45 7.16 1.30
CA GLY A 75 -11.38 8.05 0.85
C GLY A 75 -10.65 8.81 1.96
N LYS A 76 -10.89 8.51 3.25
CA LYS A 76 -10.17 9.21 4.34
C LYS A 76 -8.76 8.65 4.46
N THR A 77 -7.76 9.51 4.22
CA THR A 77 -6.35 9.17 4.35
C THR A 77 -5.82 9.42 5.76
N THR A 78 -4.97 8.53 6.26
CA THR A 78 -4.25 8.65 7.53
C THR A 78 -2.81 8.18 7.34
N THR A 79 -1.84 9.04 7.59
CA THR A 79 -0.41 8.68 7.55
C THR A 79 -0.08 7.75 8.71
N LEU A 80 0.53 6.61 8.41
CA LEU A 80 0.96 5.62 9.39
C LEU A 80 2.46 5.73 9.66
N LEU A 81 3.25 5.90 8.61
CA LEU A 81 4.70 6.04 8.68
C LEU A 81 5.15 7.20 7.81
N THR A 82 6.22 7.85 8.26
CA THR A 82 6.99 8.87 7.54
C THR A 82 8.48 8.54 7.67
N HIS A 83 9.31 9.16 6.83
CA HIS A 83 10.77 9.19 7.03
C HIS A 83 11.16 9.50 8.49
N ASP A 84 10.48 10.46 9.11
CA ASP A 84 10.79 10.97 10.46
C ASP A 84 10.26 10.10 11.60
N THR A 85 9.61 8.96 11.30
CA THR A 85 9.12 8.02 12.33
C THR A 85 10.27 7.33 13.09
N GLY A 86 11.53 7.59 12.72
CA GLY A 86 12.72 7.07 13.40
C GLY A 86 13.05 5.61 13.05
N LEU A 87 12.28 4.99 12.16
CA LEU A 87 12.54 3.64 11.64
C LEU A 87 13.52 3.61 10.45
N GLY A 88 13.95 4.78 9.98
CA GLY A 88 14.90 4.89 8.86
C GLY A 88 14.31 4.47 7.51
N MET A 89 12.99 4.58 7.34
CA MET A 89 12.32 4.28 6.08
C MET A 89 12.76 5.24 4.97
N GLN A 90 13.12 4.68 3.81
CA GLN A 90 13.54 5.42 2.61
C GLN A 90 12.88 4.78 1.39
N ASN A 91 12.11 5.57 0.66
CA ASN A 91 11.38 5.23 -0.56
C ASN A 91 10.66 3.87 -0.45
N PRO A 92 9.61 3.75 0.37
CA PRO A 92 8.89 2.50 0.51
C PRO A 92 8.21 2.15 -0.81
N THR A 93 8.21 0.87 -1.22
CA THR A 93 7.58 0.47 -2.50
C THR A 93 6.44 -0.53 -2.37
N ALA A 94 6.30 -1.20 -1.23
CA ALA A 94 5.25 -2.19 -0.98
C ALA A 94 4.90 -2.31 0.50
N VAL A 95 3.69 -2.78 0.74
CA VAL A 95 3.14 -3.09 2.06
C VAL A 95 2.52 -4.48 2.00
N ALA A 96 2.76 -5.30 3.01
CA ALA A 96 2.13 -6.60 3.14
C ALA A 96 1.71 -6.89 4.58
N PHE A 97 0.61 -7.60 4.77
CA PHE A 97 0.25 -8.13 6.08
C PHE A 97 0.83 -9.53 6.27
N GLY A 98 1.24 -9.82 7.50
CA GLY A 98 1.69 -11.15 7.89
C GLY A 98 1.60 -11.35 9.39
N GLU A 99 1.88 -12.57 9.84
CA GLU A 99 1.96 -12.89 11.26
C GLU A 99 3.41 -12.87 11.74
N SER A 100 3.63 -12.24 12.89
CA SER A 100 4.89 -12.39 13.62
C SER A 100 5.05 -13.81 14.14
N ARG A 101 6.27 -14.19 14.51
CA ARG A 101 6.57 -15.47 15.20
C ARG A 101 5.77 -15.70 16.49
N ARG A 102 5.15 -14.65 17.04
CA ARG A 102 4.30 -14.71 18.24
C ARG A 102 2.80 -14.72 17.90
N GLY A 103 2.42 -14.95 16.64
CA GLY A 103 1.02 -15.02 16.18
C GLY A 103 0.29 -13.68 16.18
N ARG A 104 1.01 -12.55 16.31
CA ARG A 104 0.42 -11.20 16.21
C ARG A 104 0.52 -10.70 14.78
N THR A 105 -0.56 -10.16 14.24
CA THR A 105 -0.54 -9.57 12.91
C THR A 105 0.34 -8.33 12.86
N GLN A 106 1.10 -8.20 11.79
CA GLN A 106 2.03 -7.11 11.53
C GLN A 106 1.88 -6.63 10.09
N MET A 107 2.20 -5.36 9.90
CA MET A 107 2.43 -4.79 8.59
C MET A 107 3.93 -4.80 8.31
N TYR A 108 4.32 -5.36 7.18
CA TYR A 108 5.67 -5.32 6.67
C TYR A 108 5.75 -4.28 5.56
N VAL A 109 6.80 -3.46 5.59
CA VAL A 109 7.04 -2.40 4.62
C VAL A 109 8.48 -2.54 4.16
N ASN A 110 8.70 -2.70 2.86
CA ASN A 110 10.06 -2.60 2.35
C ASN A 110 10.47 -1.11 2.26
N SER A 111 11.73 -0.85 2.54
CA SER A 111 12.41 0.43 2.38
C SER A 111 13.44 0.23 1.30
N SER A 112 13.15 0.67 0.07
CA SER A 112 14.00 0.36 -1.09
C SER A 112 15.21 1.28 -1.21
N ALA A 113 15.14 2.49 -0.63
CA ALA A 113 16.22 3.48 -0.61
C ALA A 113 16.80 3.83 -2.00
N PHE A 114 16.02 3.68 -3.08
CA PHE A 114 16.53 3.78 -4.45
C PHE A 114 16.88 5.21 -4.90
N ALA A 115 16.39 6.23 -4.20
CA ALA A 115 16.67 7.63 -4.50
C ALA A 115 17.55 8.32 -3.43
N SER A 116 18.03 7.57 -2.41
CA SER A 116 18.82 8.11 -1.31
C SER A 116 20.31 8.24 -1.66
N SER A 117 20.95 9.33 -1.21
CA SER A 117 22.41 9.52 -1.32
C SER A 117 23.21 8.66 -0.33
N THR A 118 22.55 8.13 0.70
CA THR A 118 23.13 7.20 1.69
C THR A 118 22.17 6.03 1.90
N PRO A 119 22.04 5.13 0.90
CA PRO A 119 20.96 4.16 0.85
C PRO A 119 21.07 3.12 1.98
N LYS A 120 19.98 2.92 2.70
CA LYS A 120 19.83 1.92 3.77
C LYS A 120 18.61 1.05 3.48
N PRO A 121 18.70 0.12 2.51
CA PRO A 121 17.58 -0.77 2.21
C PRO A 121 17.25 -1.64 3.43
N ALA A 122 15.96 -1.83 3.71
CA ALA A 122 15.50 -2.55 4.89
C ALA A 122 14.11 -3.15 4.69
N LEU A 123 13.74 -4.08 5.58
CA LEU A 123 12.36 -4.51 5.80
C LEU A 123 11.93 -4.03 7.19
N LEU A 124 10.92 -3.18 7.23
CA LEU A 124 10.33 -2.69 8.47
C LEU A 124 9.14 -3.56 8.86
N ALA A 125 8.99 -3.79 10.15
CA ALA A 125 7.86 -4.52 10.72
C ALA A 125 7.15 -3.61 11.73
N VAL A 126 5.87 -3.34 11.50
CA VAL A 126 5.07 -2.38 12.27
C VAL A 126 3.86 -3.09 12.84
N GLU A 127 3.69 -2.99 14.17
CA GLU A 127 2.47 -3.44 14.83
C GLU A 127 1.39 -2.39 14.66
N LEU A 128 0.22 -2.79 14.14
CA LEU A 128 -0.94 -1.92 13.99
C LEU A 128 -1.94 -2.21 15.14
N PRO A 129 -2.09 -1.30 16.12
CA PRO A 129 -3.01 -1.52 17.24
C PRO A 129 -4.45 -1.68 16.75
N GLY A 130 -5.17 -2.69 17.27
CA GLY A 130 -6.62 -2.82 17.05
C GLY A 130 -7.06 -3.31 15.66
N HIS A 131 -6.14 -3.79 14.82
CA HIS A 131 -6.48 -4.32 13.50
C HIS A 131 -6.34 -5.84 13.45
N ALA A 132 -7.47 -6.54 13.30
CA ALA A 132 -7.50 -7.93 12.86
C ALA A 132 -7.60 -7.95 11.33
N PHE A 133 -6.57 -8.44 10.67
CA PHE A 133 -6.57 -8.65 9.23
C PHE A 133 -7.04 -10.09 8.99
N ARG A 134 -8.31 -10.25 8.66
CA ARG A 134 -8.93 -11.51 8.20
C ARG A 134 -9.79 -11.20 6.99
#